data_AF-A0A7V9RHA5-F1
#
_entry.id   AF-A0A7V9RHA5-F1
#
_cell.length_a   1.000
_cell.length_b   1.000
_cell.length_c   1.000
_cell.angle_alpha   90.00
_cell.angle_beta   90.00
_cell.angle_gamma   90.00
#
_symmetry.space_group_name_H-M   'P 1'
#
loop_
_entity.id
_entity.type
_entity.pdbx_description
1 polymer ?
#
loop_
_entity_poly.entity_id
_entity_poly.type
_entity_poly.pdbx_seq_one_letter_code
_entity_poly.pdbx_strand_id
1 'polypeptide(L)'
;METGPPPFELAQLGPAIRWWMWIAFALLLIIARFMPSSLPRRTVGVVVCGSIALAGVCLHRFVTTLDANPSIERKGTFDPLIAELARTYQRERPTLLVIGSSRSTLGLDGAALEQQLDARLRRDVQVLQFSSPGQYALEQLYTTRKLLDRLRPERLTVLVELGTEIDLGVPDALTSTRRGIEFFDARVFMVNLRMWRSARAGNADHPAYTYRLLLRALAHTAQRHLGVGLLFDIGPPAPPGSEKGFAPNKAVPPASVIQDVRDALAKSATTISQPSDQDELVAMVRTELAEDLADLVPERVELLFFFPPTAGPHMRAAAPRACAAVAKLGACLYMSDEEVRTHLPVDRWMDVGHLSPSGAASFTDWLAARLAEKLADR
;
A
#
# COMPACT_ATOMS: atom_id res chain seq x y z
N MET A 1 -31.77 22.79 12.34
CA MET A 1 -32.06 21.80 11.27
C MET A 1 -31.65 22.45 9.97
N GLU A 2 -30.39 22.30 9.59
CA GLU A 2 -29.90 22.76 8.29
C GLU A 2 -30.23 21.67 7.26
N THR A 3 -31.12 21.99 6.35
CA THR A 3 -31.43 21.16 5.19
C THR A 3 -30.21 21.17 4.28
N GLY A 4 -29.39 20.12 4.36
CA GLY A 4 -28.31 19.89 3.40
C GLY A 4 -28.84 19.88 1.97
N PRO A 5 -28.01 20.22 0.98
CA PRO A 5 -28.42 20.20 -0.43
C PRO A 5 -28.94 18.80 -0.81
N PRO A 6 -29.96 18.72 -1.69
CA PRO A 6 -30.49 17.44 -2.12
C PRO A 6 -29.36 16.59 -2.74
N PRO A 7 -29.33 15.26 -2.49
CA PRO A 7 -28.34 14.40 -3.10
C PRO A 7 -28.45 14.52 -4.62
N PHE A 8 -27.34 14.87 -5.26
CA PHE A 8 -27.25 14.93 -6.71
C PHE A 8 -27.48 13.51 -7.26
N GLU A 9 -28.63 13.29 -7.91
CA GLU A 9 -28.93 12.01 -8.55
C GLU A 9 -27.96 11.77 -9.71
N LEU A 10 -26.97 10.91 -9.46
CA LEU A 10 -26.08 10.30 -10.46
C LEU A 10 -26.83 9.64 -11.66
N ALA A 11 -28.16 9.50 -11.56
CA ALA A 11 -29.03 8.97 -12.60
C ALA A 11 -29.14 9.86 -13.86
N GLN A 12 -28.82 11.16 -13.80
CA GLN A 12 -29.06 12.05 -14.95
C GLN A 12 -27.89 12.16 -15.93
N LEU A 13 -26.64 11.93 -15.51
CA LEU A 13 -25.46 11.93 -16.39
C LEU A 13 -25.07 10.51 -16.88
N GLY A 14 -25.47 9.47 -16.15
CA GLY A 14 -25.19 8.06 -16.48
C GLY A 14 -25.74 7.56 -17.83
N PRO A 15 -26.96 7.92 -18.27
CA PRO A 15 -27.53 7.36 -19.50
C PRO A 15 -26.86 7.94 -20.74
N ALA A 16 -26.75 9.26 -20.84
CA ALA A 16 -26.25 9.94 -22.04
C ALA A 16 -24.81 9.52 -22.38
N ILE A 17 -23.95 9.38 -21.38
CA ILE A 17 -22.55 9.00 -21.57
C ILE A 17 -22.41 7.51 -21.92
N ARG A 18 -23.23 6.63 -21.31
CA ARG A 18 -23.32 5.22 -21.71
C ARG A 18 -23.75 5.10 -23.17
N TRP A 19 -24.74 5.89 -23.60
CA TRP A 19 -25.15 5.94 -25.01
C TRP A 19 -24.01 6.36 -25.92
N TRP A 20 -23.21 7.38 -25.59
CA TRP A 20 -22.08 7.81 -26.42
C TRP A 20 -20.99 6.74 -26.58
N MET A 21 -20.65 5.98 -25.52
CA MET A 21 -19.69 4.88 -25.63
C MET A 21 -20.22 3.72 -26.49
N TRP A 22 -21.49 3.36 -26.34
CA TRP A 22 -22.13 2.35 -27.19
C TRP A 22 -22.25 2.80 -28.64
N ILE A 23 -22.56 4.08 -28.88
CA ILE A 23 -22.58 4.69 -30.22
C ILE A 23 -21.18 4.68 -30.84
N ALA A 24 -20.14 5.04 -30.09
CA ALA A 24 -18.77 5.03 -30.59
C ALA A 24 -18.27 3.60 -30.90
N PHE A 25 -18.58 2.63 -30.03
CA PHE A 25 -18.25 1.23 -30.26
C PHE A 25 -19.04 0.64 -31.45
N ALA A 26 -20.34 0.95 -31.56
CA ALA A 26 -21.16 0.56 -32.70
C ALA A 26 -20.65 1.19 -34.00
N LEU A 27 -20.27 2.48 -34.00
CA LEU A 27 -19.65 3.15 -35.14
C LEU A 27 -18.34 2.49 -35.53
N LEU A 28 -17.51 2.08 -34.57
CA LEU A 28 -16.27 1.34 -34.83
C LEU A 28 -16.53 -0.03 -35.49
N LEU A 29 -17.53 -0.77 -35.01
CA LEU A 29 -17.95 -2.04 -35.60
C LEU A 29 -18.56 -1.85 -37.00
N ILE A 30 -19.34 -0.79 -37.22
CA ILE A 30 -19.90 -0.42 -38.51
C ILE A 30 -18.75 -0.08 -39.47
N ILE A 31 -17.82 0.80 -39.09
CA ILE A 31 -16.65 1.16 -39.91
C ILE A 31 -15.80 -0.08 -40.22
N ALA A 32 -15.61 -0.99 -39.27
CA ALA A 32 -14.91 -2.26 -39.49
C ALA A 32 -15.68 -3.21 -40.44
N ARG A 33 -17.01 -3.25 -40.36
CA ARG A 33 -17.88 -4.10 -41.19
C ARG A 33 -18.00 -3.63 -42.63
N PHE A 34 -17.95 -2.31 -42.83
CA PHE A 34 -18.06 -1.65 -44.14
C PHE A 34 -16.71 -1.28 -44.75
N MET A 35 -15.58 -1.60 -44.09
CA MET A 35 -14.27 -1.47 -44.70
C MET A 35 -14.15 -2.47 -45.86
N PRO A 36 -13.89 -2.01 -47.10
CA PRO A 36 -13.68 -2.88 -48.24
C PRO A 36 -12.46 -3.78 -48.00
N SER A 37 -12.59 -5.08 -48.28
CA SER A 37 -11.48 -6.04 -48.19
C SER A 37 -10.32 -5.74 -49.15
N SER A 38 -10.52 -4.83 -50.10
CA SER A 38 -9.55 -4.35 -51.09
C SER A 38 -8.69 -3.19 -50.61
N LEU A 39 -8.91 -2.66 -49.39
CA LEU A 39 -8.08 -1.58 -48.88
C LEU A 39 -6.63 -2.05 -48.64
N PRO A 40 -5.62 -1.24 -48.98
CA PRO A 40 -4.24 -1.53 -48.64
C PRO A 40 -4.10 -1.74 -47.12
N ARG A 41 -3.36 -2.76 -46.70
CA ARG A 41 -3.13 -3.07 -45.26
C ARG A 41 -2.65 -1.85 -44.45
N ARG A 42 -1.93 -0.92 -45.09
CA ARG A 42 -1.53 0.36 -44.48
C ARG A 42 -2.71 1.25 -44.10
N THR A 43 -3.73 1.34 -44.96
CA THR A 43 -4.93 2.15 -44.70
C THR A 43 -5.76 1.56 -43.56
N VAL A 44 -5.93 0.24 -43.53
CA VAL A 44 -6.59 -0.45 -42.41
C VAL A 44 -5.82 -0.23 -41.11
N GLY A 45 -4.48 -0.35 -41.16
CA GLY A 45 -3.62 -0.07 -40.01
C GLY A 45 -3.76 1.38 -39.49
N VAL A 46 -3.79 2.37 -40.39
CA VAL A 46 -3.98 3.79 -40.01
C VAL A 46 -5.36 4.02 -39.40
N VAL A 47 -6.42 3.44 -39.96
CA VAL A 47 -7.78 3.61 -39.42
C VAL A 47 -7.92 2.95 -38.05
N VAL A 48 -7.39 1.74 -37.87
CA VAL A 48 -7.40 1.05 -36.57
C VAL A 48 -6.57 1.80 -35.54
N CYS A 49 -5.32 2.15 -35.85
CA CYS A 49 -4.46 2.91 -34.94
C CYS A 49 -5.04 4.29 -34.62
N GLY A 50 -5.58 5.00 -35.61
CA GLY A 50 -6.23 6.30 -35.43
C GLY A 50 -7.48 6.20 -34.56
N SER A 51 -8.28 5.14 -34.72
CA SER A 51 -9.46 4.89 -33.89
C SER A 51 -9.10 4.54 -32.45
N ILE A 52 -8.06 3.73 -32.24
CA ILE A 52 -7.54 3.42 -30.90
C ILE A 52 -6.99 4.69 -30.23
N ALA A 53 -6.24 5.51 -30.97
CA ALA A 53 -5.72 6.78 -30.46
C ALA A 53 -6.86 7.74 -30.09
N LEU A 54 -7.88 7.88 -30.95
CA LEU A 54 -9.04 8.72 -30.69
C LEU A 54 -9.85 8.22 -29.48
N ALA A 55 -10.13 6.91 -29.40
CA ALA A 55 -10.78 6.31 -28.24
C ALA A 55 -9.97 6.54 -26.96
N GLY A 56 -8.63 6.44 -27.04
CA GLY A 56 -7.72 6.76 -25.94
C GLY A 56 -7.80 8.22 -25.51
N VAL A 57 -7.85 9.18 -26.44
CA VAL A 57 -7.99 10.62 -26.14
C VAL A 57 -9.37 10.92 -25.53
N CYS A 58 -10.44 10.39 -26.10
CA CYS A 58 -11.80 10.55 -25.57
C CYS A 58 -11.93 9.96 -24.16
N LEU A 59 -11.37 8.77 -23.94
CA LEU A 59 -11.32 8.14 -22.63
C LEU A 59 -10.49 8.99 -21.65
N HIS A 60 -9.29 9.42 -22.03
CA HIS A 60 -8.45 10.26 -21.18
C HIS A 60 -9.14 11.57 -20.79
N ARG A 61 -9.82 12.22 -21.74
CA ARG A 61 -10.63 13.42 -21.47
C ARG A 61 -11.81 13.13 -20.57
N PHE A 62 -12.50 12.00 -20.75
CA PHE A 62 -13.57 11.57 -19.86
C PHE A 62 -13.07 11.36 -18.43
N VAL A 63 -11.98 10.61 -18.27
CA VAL A 63 -11.37 10.32 -16.97
C VAL A 63 -10.89 11.58 -16.29
N THR A 64 -10.16 12.45 -16.99
CA THR A 64 -9.70 13.73 -16.43
C THR A 64 -10.86 14.66 -16.05
N THR A 65 -11.99 14.61 -16.76
CA THR A 65 -13.19 15.38 -16.42
C THR A 65 -13.92 14.80 -15.20
N LEU A 66 -13.93 13.48 -15.05
CA LEU A 66 -14.44 12.81 -13.83
C LEU A 66 -13.54 13.09 -12.62
N ASP A 67 -12.21 13.00 -12.79
CA ASP A 67 -11.22 13.28 -11.73
C ASP A 67 -11.24 14.77 -11.33
N ALA A 68 -11.52 15.69 -12.26
CA ALA A 68 -11.64 17.11 -11.98
C ALA A 68 -12.94 17.49 -11.24
N ASN A 69 -13.88 16.55 -11.09
CA ASN A 69 -15.13 16.79 -10.41
C ASN A 69 -15.14 16.11 -9.03
N PRO A 70 -14.83 16.84 -7.94
CA PRO A 70 -14.69 16.24 -6.60
C PRO A 70 -16.00 15.62 -6.06
N SER A 71 -17.16 15.93 -6.65
CA SER A 71 -18.43 15.26 -6.32
C SER A 71 -18.58 13.87 -6.97
N ILE A 72 -17.77 13.55 -7.97
CA ILE A 72 -17.72 12.25 -8.67
C ILE A 72 -16.48 11.44 -8.24
N GLU A 73 -15.59 12.05 -7.46
CA GLU A 73 -14.42 11.37 -6.90
C GLU A 73 -14.87 10.13 -6.12
N ARG A 74 -14.42 8.97 -6.59
CA ARG A 74 -14.72 7.68 -5.99
C ARG A 74 -14.17 7.68 -4.57
N LYS A 75 -15.05 7.76 -3.55
CA LYS A 75 -14.64 7.61 -2.16
C LYS A 75 -13.85 6.32 -1.98
N GLY A 76 -12.59 6.45 -1.70
CA GLY A 76 -11.66 5.37 -1.51
C GLY A 76 -11.97 4.55 -0.27
N THR A 77 -11.50 3.31 -0.28
CA THR A 77 -11.58 2.40 0.87
C THR A 77 -10.90 3.01 2.10
N PHE A 78 -9.86 3.80 1.89
CA PHE A 78 -9.07 4.48 2.94
C PHE A 78 -9.47 5.92 3.20
N ASP A 79 -10.35 6.53 2.39
CA ASP A 79 -10.71 7.94 2.52
C ASP A 79 -11.30 8.30 3.89
N PRO A 80 -12.11 7.45 4.56
CA PRO A 80 -12.55 7.74 5.93
C PRO A 80 -11.40 7.85 6.93
N LEU A 81 -10.40 6.97 6.83
CA LEU A 81 -9.21 6.99 7.70
C LEU A 81 -8.32 8.20 7.40
N ILE A 82 -8.14 8.53 6.12
CA ILE A 82 -7.39 9.73 5.69
C ILE A 82 -8.09 11.00 6.20
N ALA A 83 -9.42 11.08 6.06
CA ALA A 83 -10.20 12.20 6.55
C ALA A 83 -10.08 12.33 8.08
N GLU A 84 -10.09 11.22 8.81
CA GLU A 84 -9.91 11.23 10.26
C GLU A 84 -8.52 11.72 10.67
N LEU A 85 -7.46 11.16 10.09
CA LEU A 85 -6.08 11.59 10.38
C LEU A 85 -5.89 13.07 10.05
N ALA A 86 -6.49 13.56 8.96
CA ALA A 86 -6.47 14.97 8.61
C ALA A 86 -7.22 15.86 9.60
N ARG A 87 -8.24 15.35 10.29
CA ARG A 87 -8.94 16.08 11.36
C ARG A 87 -8.10 16.17 12.64
N THR A 88 -7.35 15.13 12.97
CA THR A 88 -6.54 15.07 14.20
C THR A 88 -5.16 15.69 14.03
N TYR A 89 -4.69 15.86 12.80
CA TYR A 89 -3.38 16.41 12.48
C TYR A 89 -3.23 17.87 12.94
N GLN A 90 -2.12 18.15 13.64
CA GLN A 90 -1.77 19.46 14.15
C GLN A 90 -0.44 19.90 13.53
N ARG A 91 -0.50 20.79 12.54
CA ARG A 91 0.64 21.20 11.71
C ARG A 91 1.85 21.75 12.48
N GLU A 92 1.62 22.33 13.66
CA GLU A 92 2.65 22.96 14.49
C GLU A 92 3.46 21.94 15.32
N ARG A 93 2.93 20.72 15.52
CA ARG A 93 3.61 19.66 16.29
C ARG A 93 4.53 18.85 15.38
N PRO A 94 5.78 18.55 15.78
CA PRO A 94 6.60 17.54 15.13
C PRO A 94 5.81 16.24 15.00
N THR A 95 5.62 15.77 13.77
CA THR A 95 4.74 14.63 13.50
C THR A 95 5.54 13.41 13.07
N LEU A 96 5.22 12.25 13.64
CA LEU A 96 5.62 10.93 13.19
C LEU A 96 4.41 10.25 12.52
N LEU A 97 4.44 10.09 11.21
CA LEU A 97 3.43 9.31 10.47
C LEU A 97 3.90 7.86 10.35
N VAL A 98 3.21 6.94 11.03
CA VAL A 98 3.45 5.50 10.92
C VAL A 98 2.60 4.94 9.80
N ILE A 99 3.22 4.25 8.85
CA ILE A 99 2.55 3.60 7.72
C ILE A 99 2.74 2.10 7.83
N GLY A 100 1.65 1.34 7.88
CA GLY A 100 1.77 -0.09 8.14
C GLY A 100 0.60 -0.96 7.68
N SER A 101 0.70 -2.24 8.02
CA SER A 101 -0.22 -3.30 7.63
C SER A 101 -0.97 -3.87 8.84
N SER A 102 -1.44 -5.12 8.76
CA SER A 102 -1.97 -5.83 9.92
C SER A 102 -0.94 -5.94 11.05
N ARG A 103 0.37 -6.02 10.75
CA ARG A 103 1.38 -6.15 11.81
C ARG A 103 1.48 -4.90 12.66
N SER A 104 1.51 -3.72 12.06
CA SER A 104 1.45 -2.46 12.83
C SER A 104 0.09 -2.23 13.45
N THR A 105 -0.99 -2.53 12.73
CA THR A 105 -2.36 -2.38 13.25
C THR A 105 -2.57 -3.18 14.53
N LEU A 106 -2.10 -4.44 14.57
CA LEU A 106 -2.28 -5.32 15.72
C LEU A 106 -1.15 -5.21 16.75
N GLY A 107 0.03 -4.78 16.31
CA GLY A 107 1.28 -4.89 17.06
C GLY A 107 1.89 -3.57 17.55
N LEU A 108 1.41 -2.41 17.09
CA LEU A 108 1.96 -1.11 17.47
C LEU A 108 0.85 -0.18 17.97
N ASP A 109 0.97 0.24 19.23
CA ASP A 109 0.05 1.19 19.85
C ASP A 109 0.54 2.62 19.61
N GLY A 110 -0.02 3.31 18.63
CA GLY A 110 0.37 4.67 18.28
C GLY A 110 0.18 5.69 19.41
N ALA A 111 -0.82 5.53 20.28
CA ALA A 111 -1.05 6.43 21.40
C ALA A 111 -0.01 6.21 22.51
N ALA A 112 0.32 4.95 22.81
CA ALA A 112 1.41 4.63 23.73
C ALA A 112 2.77 5.06 23.15
N LEU A 113 2.98 4.93 21.84
CA LEU A 113 4.18 5.42 21.16
C LEU A 113 4.34 6.93 21.32
N GLU A 114 3.27 7.70 21.12
CA GLU A 114 3.26 9.16 21.33
C GLU A 114 3.72 9.51 22.74
N GLN A 115 3.08 8.94 23.76
CA GLN A 115 3.40 9.20 25.16
C GLN A 115 4.86 8.84 25.51
N GLN A 116 5.37 7.73 24.98
CA GLN A 116 6.73 7.30 25.24
C GLN A 116 7.76 8.19 24.53
N LEU A 117 7.48 8.63 23.30
CA LEU A 117 8.34 9.57 22.58
C LEU A 117 8.36 10.93 23.28
N ASP A 118 7.22 11.43 23.73
CA ASP A 118 7.13 12.69 24.48
C ASP A 118 7.99 12.63 25.75
N ALA A 119 7.87 11.56 26.51
CA ALA A 119 8.64 11.36 27.74
C ALA A 119 10.15 11.26 27.47
N ARG A 120 10.55 10.55 26.41
CA ARG A 120 11.96 10.31 26.08
C ARG A 120 12.64 11.52 25.44
N LEU A 121 11.93 12.24 24.56
CA LEU A 121 12.46 13.40 23.84
C LEU A 121 12.23 14.72 24.59
N ARG A 122 11.39 14.72 25.64
CA ARG A 122 10.99 15.91 26.40
C ARG A 122 10.42 17.02 25.51
N ARG A 123 9.67 16.64 24.48
CA ARG A 123 8.99 17.54 23.54
C ARG A 123 7.66 16.93 23.13
N ASP A 124 6.72 17.77 22.75
CA ASP A 124 5.39 17.35 22.30
C ASP A 124 5.44 16.86 20.85
N VAL A 125 5.39 15.54 20.66
CA VAL A 125 5.39 14.85 19.36
C VAL A 125 3.97 14.37 19.08
N GLN A 126 3.52 14.49 17.83
CA GLN A 126 2.29 13.87 17.37
C GLN A 126 2.59 12.56 16.64
N VAL A 127 1.89 11.47 16.97
CA VAL A 127 1.95 10.22 16.21
C VAL A 127 0.65 10.03 15.44
N LEU A 128 0.75 9.99 14.11
CA LEU A 128 -0.35 9.62 13.22
C LEU A 128 -0.13 8.18 12.76
N GLN A 129 -1.00 7.26 13.18
CA GLN A 129 -0.91 5.87 12.74
C GLN A 129 -1.86 5.58 11.58
N PHE A 130 -1.28 5.39 10.40
CA PHE A 130 -1.93 5.00 9.17
C PHE A 130 -1.59 3.54 8.82
N SER A 131 -2.19 2.62 9.58
CA SER A 131 -2.05 1.18 9.37
C SER A 131 -3.40 0.51 9.17
N SER A 132 -3.47 -0.49 8.30
CA SER A 132 -4.69 -1.26 8.09
C SER A 132 -4.43 -2.74 7.81
N PRO A 133 -5.27 -3.66 8.30
CA PRO A 133 -5.15 -5.08 7.99
C PRO A 133 -5.24 -5.36 6.48
N GLY A 134 -4.35 -6.24 6.02
CA GLY A 134 -4.24 -6.60 4.61
C GLY A 134 -3.77 -5.48 3.70
N GLN A 135 -3.19 -4.39 4.24
CA GLN A 135 -2.59 -3.34 3.43
C GLN A 135 -1.22 -3.77 2.93
N TYR A 136 -1.11 -3.95 1.60
CA TYR A 136 0.12 -4.38 0.93
C TYR A 136 0.99 -3.18 0.53
N ALA A 137 2.25 -3.41 0.21
CA ALA A 137 3.22 -2.35 -0.05
C ALA A 137 2.82 -1.39 -1.19
N LEU A 138 2.23 -1.89 -2.27
CA LEU A 138 1.71 -1.04 -3.36
C LEU A 138 0.47 -0.22 -2.93
N GLU A 139 -0.37 -0.77 -2.05
CA GLU A 139 -1.47 -0.01 -1.44
C GLU A 139 -0.93 1.10 -0.55
N GLN A 140 0.11 0.82 0.25
CA GLN A 140 0.78 1.82 1.09
C GLN A 140 1.28 2.98 0.24
N LEU A 141 1.96 2.73 -0.90
CA LEU A 141 2.44 3.80 -1.77
C LEU A 141 1.31 4.75 -2.22
N TYR A 142 0.22 4.19 -2.75
CA TYR A 142 -0.93 4.96 -3.22
C TYR A 142 -1.59 5.77 -2.09
N THR A 143 -1.79 5.12 -0.95
CA THR A 143 -2.52 5.70 0.18
C THR A 143 -1.70 6.74 0.94
N THR A 144 -0.38 6.55 1.05
CA THR A 144 0.54 7.56 1.59
C THR A 144 0.48 8.85 0.80
N ARG A 145 0.50 8.78 -0.53
CA ARG A 145 0.38 9.97 -1.37
C ARG A 145 -0.92 10.72 -1.10
N LYS A 146 -2.06 10.02 -1.15
CA LYS A 146 -3.38 10.63 -0.85
C LYS A 146 -3.39 11.31 0.51
N LEU A 147 -2.76 10.69 1.51
CA LEU A 147 -2.65 11.24 2.86
C LEU A 147 -1.75 12.49 2.88
N LEU A 148 -0.55 12.45 2.31
CA LEU A 148 0.38 13.57 2.29
C LEU A 148 -0.18 14.78 1.51
N ASP A 149 -0.86 14.54 0.37
CA ASP A 149 -1.55 15.56 -0.41
C ASP A 149 -2.63 16.30 0.42
N ARG A 150 -3.25 15.57 1.36
CA ARG A 150 -4.28 16.07 2.28
C ARG A 150 -3.69 16.79 3.49
N LEU A 151 -2.65 16.24 4.11
CA LEU A 151 -2.03 16.79 5.33
C LEU A 151 -1.18 18.02 5.07
N ARG A 152 -0.43 18.05 3.94
CA ARG A 152 0.53 19.11 3.58
C ARG A 152 1.45 19.54 4.74
N PRO A 153 2.25 18.61 5.28
CA PRO A 153 3.03 18.85 6.48
C PRO A 153 4.24 19.77 6.26
N GLU A 154 4.62 20.51 7.30
CA GLU A 154 5.84 21.34 7.29
C GLU A 154 7.08 20.57 7.77
N ARG A 155 6.91 19.74 8.81
CA ARG A 155 7.92 18.85 9.38
C ARG A 155 7.27 17.52 9.71
N LEU A 156 7.71 16.48 9.02
CA LEU A 156 7.16 15.14 9.17
C LEU A 156 8.30 14.12 9.13
N THR A 157 8.24 13.13 10.01
CA THR A 157 8.98 11.89 9.85
C THR A 157 7.98 10.82 9.47
N VAL A 158 8.24 10.08 8.40
CA VAL A 158 7.42 8.95 7.96
C VAL A 158 8.14 7.67 8.35
N LEU A 159 7.49 6.86 9.19
CA LEU A 159 7.97 5.55 9.62
C LEU A 159 7.21 4.46 8.86
N VAL A 160 7.89 3.79 7.94
CA VAL A 160 7.29 2.86 6.99
C VAL A 160 7.57 1.42 7.40
N GLU A 161 6.50 0.63 7.54
CA GLU A 161 6.57 -0.79 7.78
C GLU A 161 7.11 -1.53 6.55
N LEU A 162 8.15 -2.33 6.75
CA LEU A 162 8.65 -3.32 5.80
C LEU A 162 8.08 -4.71 6.11
N GLY A 163 8.01 -5.56 5.09
CA GLY A 163 7.66 -6.97 5.24
C GLY A 163 6.38 -7.37 4.52
N THR A 164 5.61 -6.40 4.03
CA THR A 164 4.44 -6.64 3.17
C THR A 164 4.81 -6.86 1.70
N GLU A 165 6.04 -6.49 1.33
CA GLU A 165 6.61 -6.70 -0.02
C GLU A 165 7.00 -8.16 -0.25
N ILE A 166 6.90 -9.03 0.75
CA ILE A 166 7.20 -10.46 0.58
C ILE A 166 6.02 -11.18 -0.11
N ASP A 167 4.83 -10.61 0.01
CA ASP A 167 3.60 -11.03 -0.66
C ASP A 167 3.25 -10.02 -1.78
N LEU A 168 4.12 -9.89 -2.79
CA LEU A 168 3.99 -8.91 -3.91
C LEU A 168 2.74 -9.08 -4.77
N GLY A 169 2.08 -10.23 -4.67
CA GLY A 169 0.82 -10.47 -5.35
C GLY A 169 -0.29 -9.73 -4.64
N VAL A 170 -1.10 -8.99 -5.39
CA VAL A 170 -2.51 -8.81 -5.01
C VAL A 170 -3.03 -10.23 -4.78
N PRO A 171 -3.45 -10.59 -3.56
CA PRO A 171 -4.07 -11.89 -3.33
C PRO A 171 -5.18 -12.06 -4.36
N ASP A 172 -5.38 -13.26 -4.89
CA ASP A 172 -6.42 -13.47 -5.90
C ASP A 172 -7.80 -13.01 -5.39
N ALA A 173 -8.00 -13.04 -4.07
CA ALA A 173 -9.15 -12.48 -3.36
C ALA A 173 -9.36 -10.96 -3.54
N LEU A 174 -8.30 -10.19 -3.83
CA LEU A 174 -8.36 -8.74 -4.05
C LEU A 174 -8.33 -8.35 -5.53
N THR A 175 -7.90 -9.23 -6.44
CA THR A 175 -7.69 -8.97 -7.89
C THR A 175 -8.96 -8.60 -8.66
N SER A 176 -10.13 -8.62 -8.04
CA SER A 176 -11.35 -8.07 -8.66
C SER A 176 -12.14 -7.19 -7.69
N THR A 177 -11.62 -6.89 -6.51
CA THR A 177 -12.33 -6.07 -5.53
C THR A 177 -12.19 -4.59 -5.84
N ARG A 178 -13.12 -3.78 -5.33
CA ARG A 178 -13.01 -2.31 -5.34
C ARG A 178 -11.67 -1.84 -4.76
N ARG A 179 -11.26 -2.41 -3.62
CA ARG A 179 -9.96 -2.17 -2.97
C ARG A 179 -8.82 -2.45 -3.95
N GLY A 180 -8.81 -3.64 -4.54
CA GLY A 180 -7.83 -4.07 -5.55
C GLY A 180 -7.71 -3.10 -6.72
N ILE A 181 -8.82 -2.68 -7.32
CA ILE A 181 -8.81 -1.77 -8.48
C ILE A 181 -8.35 -0.35 -8.07
N GLU A 182 -8.66 0.08 -6.86
CA GLU A 182 -8.46 1.47 -6.45
C GLU A 182 -6.98 1.86 -6.41
N PHE A 183 -6.07 1.04 -5.89
CA PHE A 183 -4.69 1.49 -5.68
C PHE A 183 -3.78 1.38 -6.89
N PHE A 184 -4.17 0.67 -7.96
CA PHE A 184 -3.38 0.65 -9.20
C PHE A 184 -3.63 1.90 -10.03
N ASP A 185 -2.77 2.91 -9.88
CA ASP A 185 -2.64 4.01 -10.82
C ASP A 185 -1.42 3.84 -11.74
N ALA A 186 -1.23 4.84 -12.61
CA ALA A 186 -0.06 4.96 -13.47
C ALA A 186 1.28 4.80 -12.72
N ARG A 187 1.38 5.23 -11.46
CA ARG A 187 2.63 5.16 -10.71
C ARG A 187 2.90 3.75 -10.20
N VAL A 188 1.90 3.10 -9.62
CA VAL A 188 1.97 1.68 -9.26
C VAL A 188 2.27 0.82 -10.51
N PHE A 189 1.69 1.15 -11.66
CA PHE A 189 2.06 0.53 -12.93
C PHE A 189 3.54 0.75 -13.30
N MET A 190 4.07 1.97 -13.14
CA MET A 190 5.47 2.27 -13.41
C MET A 190 6.43 1.52 -12.48
N VAL A 191 6.11 1.37 -11.19
CA VAL A 191 6.88 0.49 -10.27
C VAL A 191 6.91 -0.93 -10.82
N ASN A 192 5.75 -1.49 -11.20
CA ASN A 192 5.68 -2.84 -11.78
C ASN A 192 6.45 -2.98 -13.09
N LEU A 193 6.49 -1.93 -13.91
CA LEU A 193 7.28 -1.89 -15.14
C LEU A 193 8.78 -1.87 -14.86
N ARG A 194 9.23 -1.09 -13.86
CA ARG A 194 10.63 -1.05 -13.42
C ARG A 194 11.06 -2.41 -12.85
N MET A 195 10.25 -3.00 -11.98
CA MET A 195 10.49 -4.35 -11.44
C MET A 195 10.63 -5.40 -12.56
N TRP A 196 9.74 -5.39 -13.56
CA TRP A 196 9.84 -6.31 -14.70
C TRP A 196 11.13 -6.10 -15.53
N ARG A 197 11.52 -4.85 -15.78
CA ARG A 197 12.77 -4.53 -16.49
C ARG A 197 13.99 -5.00 -15.72
N SER A 198 14.04 -4.72 -14.42
CA SER A 198 15.13 -5.12 -13.53
C SER A 198 15.27 -6.64 -13.44
N ALA A 199 14.15 -7.37 -13.32
CA ALA A 199 14.16 -8.84 -13.36
C ALA A 199 14.66 -9.38 -14.70
N ARG A 200 14.24 -8.79 -15.83
CA ARG A 200 14.71 -9.21 -17.16
C ARG A 200 16.20 -8.94 -17.38
N ALA A 201 16.79 -7.94 -16.73
CA ALA A 201 18.20 -7.61 -16.85
C ALA A 201 19.14 -8.58 -16.13
N GLY A 202 18.61 -9.64 -15.51
CA GLY A 202 19.40 -10.68 -14.82
C GLY A 202 19.53 -10.47 -13.31
N ASN A 203 18.77 -9.54 -12.73
CA ASN A 203 18.80 -9.28 -11.28
C ASN A 203 17.74 -10.07 -10.49
N ALA A 204 17.06 -11.04 -11.12
CA ALA A 204 16.13 -11.97 -10.47
C ALA A 204 15.81 -13.17 -11.39
N ASP A 205 15.69 -14.37 -10.80
CA ASP A 205 15.33 -15.61 -11.52
C ASP A 205 13.83 -15.75 -11.85
N HIS A 206 13.05 -14.67 -11.69
CA HIS A 206 11.59 -14.71 -11.81
C HIS A 206 10.98 -13.70 -12.82
N PRO A 207 11.50 -13.58 -14.07
CA PRO A 207 10.97 -12.63 -15.06
C PRO A 207 9.51 -12.93 -15.46
N ALA A 208 9.09 -14.20 -15.41
CA ALA A 208 7.70 -14.58 -15.68
C ALA A 208 6.75 -14.10 -14.58
N TYR A 209 7.19 -14.08 -13.32
CA TYR A 209 6.40 -13.61 -12.20
C TYR A 209 6.20 -12.09 -12.28
N THR A 210 7.28 -11.33 -12.48
CA THR A 210 7.21 -9.87 -12.62
C THR A 210 6.43 -9.43 -13.86
N TYR A 211 6.47 -10.22 -14.95
CA TYR A 211 5.60 -9.99 -16.11
C TYR A 211 4.12 -10.17 -15.78
N ARG A 212 3.74 -11.20 -14.99
CA ARG A 212 2.36 -11.38 -14.53
C ARG A 212 1.91 -10.22 -13.64
N LEU A 213 2.77 -9.75 -12.74
CA LEU A 213 2.49 -8.56 -11.92
C LEU A 213 2.27 -7.31 -12.80
N LEU A 214 3.11 -7.10 -13.81
CA LEU A 214 2.95 -6.01 -14.78
C LEU A 214 1.62 -6.10 -15.53
N LEU A 215 1.23 -7.28 -16.02
CA LEU A 215 -0.05 -7.48 -16.70
C LEU A 215 -1.24 -7.21 -15.77
N ARG A 216 -1.17 -7.66 -14.51
CA ARG A 216 -2.20 -7.37 -13.50
C ARG A 216 -2.27 -5.88 -13.22
N ALA A 217 -1.13 -5.21 -13.03
CA ALA A 217 -1.06 -3.77 -12.81
C ALA A 217 -1.64 -3.00 -14.00
N LEU A 218 -1.35 -3.42 -15.24
CA LEU A 218 -1.95 -2.84 -16.44
C LEU A 218 -3.46 -3.01 -16.46
N ALA A 219 -3.96 -4.23 -16.21
CA ALA A 219 -5.38 -4.52 -16.20
C ALA A 219 -6.13 -3.68 -15.14
N HIS A 220 -5.59 -3.59 -13.93
CA HIS A 220 -6.18 -2.80 -12.85
C HIS A 220 -6.09 -1.30 -13.09
N THR A 221 -4.96 -0.81 -13.60
CA THR A 221 -4.82 0.61 -13.99
C THR A 221 -5.82 0.97 -15.08
N ALA A 222 -5.98 0.09 -16.08
CA ALA A 222 -7.00 0.24 -17.11
C ALA A 222 -8.40 0.22 -16.50
N GLN A 223 -8.74 -0.72 -15.62
CA GLN A 223 -10.04 -0.79 -14.94
C GLN A 223 -10.33 0.45 -14.08
N ARG A 224 -9.32 0.99 -13.39
CA ARG A 224 -9.41 2.21 -12.59
C ARG A 224 -9.75 3.41 -13.47
N HIS A 225 -8.98 3.62 -14.54
CA HIS A 225 -9.21 4.73 -15.46
C HIS A 225 -10.50 4.54 -16.27
N LEU A 226 -10.81 3.34 -16.76
CA LEU A 226 -12.04 3.04 -17.47
C LEU A 226 -13.30 3.09 -16.58
N GLY A 227 -13.15 3.22 -15.26
CA GLY A 227 -14.27 3.19 -14.33
C GLY A 227 -15.02 1.86 -14.32
N VAL A 228 -14.38 0.75 -14.69
CA VAL A 228 -15.03 -0.58 -14.78
C VAL A 228 -15.61 -1.02 -13.43
N GLY A 229 -14.96 -0.63 -12.33
CA GLY A 229 -15.47 -0.84 -10.97
C GLY A 229 -16.71 -0.01 -10.58
N LEU A 230 -17.25 0.83 -11.48
CA LEU A 230 -18.56 1.50 -11.35
C LEU A 230 -19.69 0.72 -12.04
N LEU A 231 -19.36 -0.18 -12.97
CA LEU A 231 -20.33 -0.94 -13.76
C LEU A 231 -20.72 -2.28 -13.12
N PHE A 232 -19.83 -2.80 -12.28
CA PHE A 232 -20.04 -4.00 -11.51
C PHE A 232 -19.89 -3.60 -10.04
N ASP A 233 -20.97 -3.73 -9.27
CA ASP A 233 -20.97 -3.55 -7.83
C ASP A 233 -20.22 -4.75 -7.22
N ILE A 234 -18.91 -4.77 -7.42
CA ILE A 234 -18.05 -5.83 -6.88
C ILE A 234 -17.94 -5.51 -5.41
N GLY A 235 -18.59 -6.36 -4.60
CA GLY A 235 -19.11 -6.06 -3.27
C GLY A 235 -18.22 -5.17 -2.41
N PRO A 236 -18.83 -4.37 -1.51
CA PRO A 236 -18.08 -3.49 -0.63
C PRO A 236 -17.01 -4.33 0.06
N PRO A 237 -15.71 -3.97 -0.04
CA PRO A 237 -14.74 -4.61 0.82
C PRO A 237 -15.26 -4.43 2.24
N ALA A 238 -15.04 -5.42 3.11
CA ALA A 238 -15.11 -5.15 4.53
C ALA A 238 -14.32 -3.85 4.75
N PRO A 239 -14.96 -2.76 5.21
CA PRO A 239 -14.26 -1.50 5.36
C PRO A 239 -13.01 -1.81 6.19
N PRO A 240 -11.83 -1.22 5.87
CA PRO A 240 -10.74 -1.23 6.82
C PRO A 240 -11.37 -0.80 8.14
N GLY A 241 -11.27 -1.64 9.16
CA GLY A 241 -12.06 -1.49 10.37
C GLY A 241 -12.06 -0.03 10.78
N SER A 242 -13.19 0.50 11.24
CA SER A 242 -13.31 1.89 11.75
C SER A 242 -12.40 2.17 12.96
N GLU A 243 -11.45 1.29 13.22
CA GLU A 243 -10.59 1.22 14.37
C GLU A 243 -9.37 2.06 14.06
N LYS A 244 -9.36 3.23 14.69
CA LYS A 244 -8.20 4.06 14.99
C LYS A 244 -6.91 3.22 14.96
N GLY A 245 -6.01 3.44 14.00
CA GLY A 245 -4.63 2.93 14.02
C GLY A 245 -4.46 1.54 14.67
N PHE A 246 -4.10 1.53 15.95
CA PHE A 246 -3.97 0.33 16.79
C PHE A 246 -5.31 -0.36 17.13
N ALA A 247 -5.45 -1.60 16.66
CA ALA A 247 -6.62 -2.45 16.83
C ALA A 247 -6.20 -3.85 17.32
N PRO A 248 -5.71 -4.02 18.55
CA PRO A 248 -5.12 -5.28 18.99
C PRO A 248 -6.15 -6.41 19.03
N ASN A 249 -5.75 -7.59 18.58
CA ASN A 249 -6.58 -8.78 18.72
C ASN A 249 -6.65 -9.19 20.20
N LYS A 250 -7.86 -9.21 20.76
CA LYS A 250 -8.11 -9.56 22.17
C LYS A 250 -8.50 -11.03 22.37
N ALA A 251 -8.63 -11.81 21.29
CA ALA A 251 -8.91 -13.24 21.40
C ALA A 251 -7.75 -13.96 22.09
N VAL A 252 -8.05 -15.05 22.80
CA VAL A 252 -7.01 -15.95 23.31
C VAL A 252 -6.68 -16.94 22.20
N PRO A 253 -5.41 -17.05 21.76
CA PRO A 253 -5.05 -17.96 20.69
C PRO A 253 -5.22 -19.42 21.15
N PRO A 254 -5.64 -20.34 20.24
CA PRO A 254 -5.69 -21.76 20.55
C PRO A 254 -4.32 -22.31 20.95
N ALA A 255 -4.30 -23.36 21.79
CA ALA A 255 -3.05 -23.98 22.25
C ALA A 255 -2.16 -24.49 21.09
N SER A 256 -2.76 -24.92 19.98
CA SER A 256 -2.02 -25.31 18.77
C SER A 256 -1.23 -24.16 18.17
N VAL A 257 -1.82 -22.96 18.08
CA VAL A 257 -1.15 -21.77 17.55
C VAL A 257 0.01 -21.34 18.47
N ILE A 258 -0.18 -21.45 19.79
CA ILE A 258 0.89 -21.18 20.75
C ILE A 258 2.04 -22.19 20.61
N GLN A 259 1.73 -23.45 20.32
CA GLN A 259 2.76 -24.45 20.04
C GLN A 259 3.52 -24.11 18.76
N ASP A 260 2.84 -23.69 17.69
CA ASP A 260 3.48 -23.25 16.44
C ASP A 260 4.42 -22.07 16.66
N VAL A 261 4.02 -21.08 17.46
CA VAL A 261 4.87 -19.94 17.86
C VAL A 261 6.11 -20.44 18.61
N ARG A 262 5.93 -21.33 19.59
CA ARG A 262 7.03 -21.89 20.39
C ARG A 262 8.04 -22.61 19.50
N ASP A 263 7.56 -23.46 18.60
CA ASP A 263 8.40 -24.22 17.68
C ASP A 263 9.12 -23.29 16.69
N ALA A 264 8.46 -22.21 16.26
CA ALA A 264 9.03 -21.23 15.35
C ALA A 264 10.09 -20.33 16.04
N LEU A 265 9.92 -19.98 17.33
CA LEU A 265 10.91 -19.26 18.13
C LEU A 265 12.10 -20.14 18.53
N ALA A 266 11.90 -21.45 18.68
CA ALA A 266 12.98 -22.40 18.98
C ALA A 266 13.96 -22.57 17.80
N LYS A 267 13.51 -22.34 16.56
CA LYS A 267 14.35 -22.38 15.37
C LYS A 267 15.17 -21.09 15.23
N SER A 268 16.49 -21.22 15.14
CA SER A 268 17.36 -20.07 14.88
C SER A 268 17.10 -19.50 13.49
N ALA A 269 17.00 -18.17 13.39
CA ALA A 269 16.95 -17.47 12.11
C ALA A 269 18.22 -17.70 11.27
N THR A 270 19.38 -17.92 11.90
CA THR A 270 20.67 -18.12 11.22
C THR A 270 20.79 -19.47 10.51
N THR A 271 19.94 -20.45 10.83
CA THR A 271 19.95 -21.75 10.15
C THR A 271 19.34 -21.66 8.74
N ILE A 272 18.61 -20.58 8.44
CA ILE A 272 17.89 -20.34 7.17
C ILE A 272 18.65 -19.31 6.32
N SER A 273 19.98 -19.29 6.42
CA SER A 273 20.83 -18.19 5.95
C SER A 273 21.09 -18.11 4.45
N GLN A 274 20.62 -19.05 3.62
CA GLN A 274 20.83 -18.96 2.18
C GLN A 274 19.89 -17.89 1.60
N PRO A 275 20.41 -16.83 0.96
CA PRO A 275 19.60 -15.91 0.19
C PRO A 275 18.80 -16.72 -0.83
N SER A 276 17.49 -16.56 -0.79
CA SER A 276 16.61 -17.09 -1.81
C SER A 276 16.46 -16.07 -2.94
N ASP A 277 16.14 -16.53 -4.16
CA ASP A 277 15.76 -15.65 -5.28
C ASP A 277 14.60 -14.70 -4.90
N GLN A 278 13.79 -15.12 -3.92
CA GLN A 278 12.74 -14.31 -3.32
C GLN A 278 13.30 -13.13 -2.53
N ASP A 279 14.44 -13.27 -1.84
CA ASP A 279 15.08 -12.17 -1.11
C ASP A 279 15.57 -11.05 -2.05
N GLU A 280 16.14 -11.42 -3.20
CA GLU A 280 16.58 -10.46 -4.22
C GLU A 280 15.40 -9.72 -4.86
N LEU A 281 14.35 -10.46 -5.21
CA LEU A 281 13.11 -9.89 -5.72
C LEU A 281 12.51 -8.90 -4.72
N VAL A 282 12.44 -9.28 -3.43
CA VAL A 282 11.89 -8.42 -2.39
C VAL A 282 12.77 -7.20 -2.16
N ALA A 283 14.10 -7.34 -2.18
CA ALA A 283 15.02 -6.20 -2.07
C ALA A 283 14.82 -5.22 -3.23
N MET A 284 14.68 -5.72 -4.46
CA MET A 284 14.34 -4.91 -5.64
C MET A 284 13.03 -4.15 -5.44
N VAL A 285 11.96 -4.83 -5.00
CA VAL A 285 10.66 -4.16 -4.78
C VAL A 285 10.77 -3.10 -3.69
N ARG A 286 11.45 -3.40 -2.58
CA ARG A 286 11.66 -2.45 -1.49
C ARG A 286 12.36 -1.19 -1.95
N THR A 287 13.43 -1.33 -2.73
CA THR A 287 14.16 -0.19 -3.29
C THR A 287 13.23 0.63 -4.19
N GLU A 288 12.56 0.00 -5.15
CA GLU A 288 11.71 0.71 -6.12
C GLU A 288 10.52 1.44 -5.45
N LEU A 289 9.93 0.83 -4.41
CA LEU A 289 8.84 1.40 -3.62
C LEU A 289 9.32 2.53 -2.71
N ALA A 290 10.48 2.37 -2.07
CA ALA A 290 11.01 3.35 -1.16
C ALA A 290 11.58 4.57 -1.91
N GLU A 291 12.17 4.39 -3.09
CA GLU A 291 12.52 5.47 -4.02
C GLU A 291 11.26 6.22 -4.47
N ASP A 292 10.21 5.50 -4.87
CA ASP A 292 8.94 6.13 -5.20
C ASP A 292 8.34 6.86 -4.00
N LEU A 293 8.49 6.34 -2.79
CA LEU A 293 8.03 7.04 -1.60
C LEU A 293 8.86 8.30 -1.34
N ALA A 294 10.19 8.24 -1.48
CA ALA A 294 11.08 9.39 -1.36
C ALA A 294 10.72 10.49 -2.35
N ASP A 295 10.40 10.15 -3.59
CA ASP A 295 9.95 11.11 -4.60
C ASP A 295 8.59 11.77 -4.28
N LEU A 296 7.72 11.11 -3.50
CA LEU A 296 6.44 11.71 -3.04
C LEU A 296 6.63 12.66 -1.88
N VAL A 297 7.70 12.42 -1.13
CA VAL A 297 7.93 12.99 0.18
C VAL A 297 8.77 14.25 -0.03
N PRO A 298 8.25 15.46 0.28
CA PRO A 298 9.01 16.70 0.07
C PRO A 298 10.36 16.63 0.79
N GLU A 299 11.38 17.34 0.29
CA GLU A 299 12.74 17.36 0.88
C GLU A 299 12.78 17.64 2.41
N ARG A 300 11.70 18.19 2.96
CA ARG A 300 11.53 18.52 4.39
C ARG A 300 10.99 17.38 5.24
N VAL A 301 10.73 16.22 4.65
CA VAL A 301 10.14 15.07 5.32
C VAL A 301 11.16 13.94 5.33
N GLU A 302 11.38 13.38 6.51
CA GLU A 302 12.33 12.30 6.73
C GLU A 302 11.68 10.94 6.54
N LEU A 303 12.40 10.01 5.92
CA LEU A 303 12.00 8.61 5.83
C LEU A 303 12.77 7.75 6.84
N LEU A 304 12.02 7.03 7.66
CA LEU A 304 12.50 5.94 8.50
C LEU A 304 11.75 4.66 8.11
N PHE A 305 12.40 3.52 8.31
CA PHE A 305 11.83 2.22 8.04
C PHE A 305 11.84 1.38 9.31
N PHE A 306 10.93 0.42 9.40
CA PHE A 306 11.01 -0.61 10.42
C PHE A 306 10.48 -1.94 9.93
N PHE A 307 10.99 -3.03 10.51
CA PHE A 307 10.50 -4.38 10.25
C PHE A 307 9.79 -4.90 11.51
N PRO A 308 8.47 -5.14 11.48
CA PRO A 308 7.75 -5.66 12.62
C PRO A 308 8.29 -7.02 13.07
N PRO A 309 8.32 -7.30 14.38
CA PRO A 309 8.81 -8.57 14.88
C PRO A 309 7.90 -9.72 14.43
N THR A 310 8.49 -10.89 14.28
CA THR A 310 7.81 -12.12 13.85
C THR A 310 8.38 -13.36 14.55
N ALA A 311 7.51 -14.30 14.90
CA ALA A 311 7.89 -15.61 15.40
C ALA A 311 8.32 -16.56 14.26
N GLY A 312 8.08 -16.23 13.00
CA GLY A 312 8.52 -17.01 11.85
C GLY A 312 10.04 -16.89 11.61
N PRO A 313 10.82 -17.99 11.63
CA PRO A 313 12.28 -17.92 11.54
C PRO A 313 12.76 -17.41 10.17
N HIS A 314 12.06 -17.72 9.08
CA HIS A 314 12.36 -17.20 7.74
C HIS A 314 12.26 -15.67 7.70
N MET A 315 11.20 -15.11 8.29
CA MET A 315 10.96 -13.67 8.29
C MET A 315 11.92 -12.94 9.24
N ARG A 316 12.29 -13.55 10.38
CA ARG A 316 13.37 -13.02 11.23
C ARG A 316 14.71 -12.98 10.50
N ALA A 317 15.03 -14.01 9.71
CA ALA A 317 16.24 -14.03 8.90
C ALA A 317 16.21 -12.97 7.78
N ALA A 318 15.03 -12.66 7.25
CA ALA A 318 14.84 -11.66 6.19
C ALA A 318 14.94 -10.20 6.69
N ALA A 319 14.61 -9.93 7.96
CA ALA A 319 14.61 -8.59 8.54
C ALA A 319 15.93 -7.78 8.33
N PRO A 320 17.13 -8.30 8.66
CA PRO A 320 18.37 -7.56 8.43
C PRO A 320 18.63 -7.26 6.94
N ARG A 321 18.29 -8.20 6.04
CA ARG A 321 18.42 -7.99 4.58
C ARG A 321 17.45 -6.94 4.08
N ALA A 322 16.20 -6.97 4.57
CA ALA A 322 15.19 -5.97 4.27
C ALA A 322 15.67 -4.56 4.63
N CYS A 323 16.23 -4.41 5.83
CA CYS A 323 16.77 -3.14 6.29
C CYS A 323 18.02 -2.71 5.52
N ALA A 324 18.91 -3.64 5.15
CA ALA A 324 20.09 -3.33 4.35
C ALA A 324 19.72 -2.82 2.94
N ALA A 325 18.65 -3.35 2.33
CA ALA A 325 18.18 -2.93 1.01
C ALA A 325 17.74 -1.44 0.98
N VAL A 326 17.19 -0.92 2.08
CA VAL A 326 16.72 0.47 2.17
C VAL A 326 17.71 1.42 2.85
N ALA A 327 18.90 0.94 3.22
CA ALA A 327 19.86 1.71 4.04
C ALA A 327 20.35 3.01 3.39
N LYS A 328 20.28 3.11 2.05
CA LYS A 328 20.63 4.34 1.31
C LYS A 328 19.53 5.41 1.37
N LEU A 329 18.30 5.01 1.71
CA LEU A 329 17.10 5.86 1.68
C LEU A 329 16.74 6.39 3.06
N GLY A 330 17.05 5.65 4.12
CA GLY A 330 16.77 6.04 5.49
C GLY A 330 17.25 5.00 6.50
N ALA A 331 17.22 5.36 7.79
CA ALA A 331 17.53 4.41 8.83
C ALA A 331 16.39 3.37 8.95
N CYS A 332 16.76 2.11 9.19
CA CYS A 332 15.81 1.01 9.35
C CYS A 332 15.94 0.37 10.73
N LEU A 333 14.83 0.22 11.43
CA LEU A 333 14.74 -0.33 12.78
C LEU A 333 14.17 -1.76 12.72
N TYR A 334 14.88 -2.72 13.29
CA TYR A 334 14.38 -4.08 13.43
C TYR A 334 14.92 -4.71 14.71
N MET A 335 14.15 -5.64 15.30
CA MET A 335 14.63 -6.45 16.41
C MET A 335 15.50 -7.58 15.87
N SER A 336 16.69 -7.74 16.42
CA SER A 336 17.52 -8.93 16.19
C SER A 336 16.81 -10.21 16.66
N ASP A 337 17.24 -11.37 16.17
CA ASP A 337 16.70 -12.68 16.56
C ASP A 337 16.78 -12.92 18.09
N GLU A 338 17.81 -12.38 18.74
CA GLU A 338 17.96 -12.40 20.19
C GLU A 338 16.98 -11.45 20.90
N GLU A 339 16.86 -10.20 20.42
CA GLU A 339 15.90 -9.24 20.97
C GLU A 339 14.46 -9.77 20.86
N VAL A 340 14.08 -10.38 19.73
CA VAL A 340 12.74 -10.97 19.56
C VAL A 340 12.50 -12.03 20.63
N ARG A 341 13.43 -12.97 20.84
CA ARG A 341 13.25 -14.05 21.82
C ARG A 341 13.27 -13.56 23.27
N THR A 342 14.00 -12.48 23.55
CA THR A 342 14.17 -11.93 24.89
C THR A 342 13.01 -11.02 25.29
N HIS A 343 12.60 -10.12 24.40
CA HIS A 343 11.55 -9.13 24.69
C HIS A 343 10.15 -9.61 24.33
N LEU A 344 10.01 -10.61 23.45
CA LEU A 344 8.74 -11.15 22.99
C LEU A 344 8.70 -12.68 23.19
N PRO A 345 8.64 -13.16 24.46
CA PRO A 345 8.44 -14.58 24.75
C PRO A 345 7.10 -15.10 24.20
N VAL A 346 6.92 -16.42 24.21
CA VAL A 346 5.81 -17.14 23.55
C VAL A 346 4.43 -16.56 23.89
N ASP A 347 4.19 -16.15 25.13
CA ASP A 347 2.93 -15.56 25.61
C ASP A 347 2.61 -14.17 25.03
N ARG A 348 3.58 -13.53 24.37
CA ARG A 348 3.43 -12.23 23.72
C ARG A 348 2.88 -12.30 22.31
N TRP A 349 2.65 -13.49 21.76
CA TRP A 349 2.21 -13.71 20.39
C TRP A 349 0.76 -14.16 20.30
N MET A 350 0.08 -13.72 19.24
CA MET A 350 -1.22 -14.24 18.83
C MET A 350 -1.07 -15.38 17.83
N ASP A 351 -0.10 -15.25 16.93
CA ASP A 351 0.32 -16.25 15.96
C ASP A 351 1.77 -15.96 15.56
N VAL A 352 2.29 -16.64 14.54
CA VAL A 352 3.69 -16.48 14.10
C VAL A 352 4.02 -15.10 13.51
N GLY A 353 3.02 -14.30 13.15
CA GLY A 353 3.17 -12.99 12.50
C GLY A 353 2.59 -11.81 13.29
N HIS A 354 1.77 -12.05 14.32
CA HIS A 354 1.04 -11.02 15.04
C HIS A 354 1.24 -11.10 16.55
N LEU A 355 1.33 -9.94 17.18
CA LEU A 355 1.50 -9.79 18.62
C LEU A 355 0.16 -9.80 19.34
N SER A 356 0.18 -10.28 20.58
CA SER A 356 -0.89 -10.05 21.56
C SER A 356 -0.86 -8.58 22.02
N PRO A 357 -1.90 -8.09 22.73
CA PRO A 357 -1.88 -6.72 23.28
C PRO A 357 -0.65 -6.47 24.18
N SER A 358 -0.24 -7.49 24.94
CA SER A 358 0.92 -7.41 25.82
C SER A 358 2.25 -7.42 25.05
N GLY A 359 2.29 -8.12 23.91
CA GLY A 359 3.44 -8.10 23.00
C GLY A 359 3.54 -6.77 22.26
N ALA A 360 2.40 -6.21 21.84
CA ALA A 360 2.32 -4.91 21.21
C ALA A 360 2.85 -3.80 22.13
N ALA A 361 2.51 -3.83 23.42
CA ALA A 361 3.06 -2.91 24.41
C ALA A 361 4.59 -3.02 24.52
N SER A 362 5.13 -4.25 24.59
CA SER A 362 6.58 -4.49 24.64
C SER A 362 7.30 -4.03 23.37
N PHE A 363 6.73 -4.28 22.20
CA PHE A 363 7.30 -3.82 20.93
C PHE A 363 7.23 -2.29 20.80
N THR A 364 6.13 -1.68 21.24
CA THR A 364 5.96 -0.22 21.23
C THR A 364 7.03 0.47 22.08
N ASP A 365 7.29 -0.03 23.30
CA ASP A 365 8.36 0.51 24.15
C ASP A 365 9.76 0.36 23.54
N TRP A 366 10.06 -0.82 22.99
CA TRP A 366 11.31 -1.04 22.28
C TRP A 366 11.46 -0.06 21.10
N LEU A 367 10.41 0.10 20.29
CA LEU A 367 10.43 0.97 19.13
C LEU A 367 10.56 2.44 19.53
N ALA A 368 9.87 2.89 20.58
CA ALA A 368 9.96 4.24 21.11
C ALA A 368 11.39 4.57 21.59
N ALA A 369 12.07 3.63 22.26
CA ALA A 369 13.45 3.80 22.67
C ALA A 369 14.38 4.02 21.46
N ARG A 370 14.27 3.18 20.43
CA ARG A 370 15.08 3.27 19.21
C ARG A 370 14.77 4.52 18.39
N LEU A 371 13.50 4.90 18.28
CA LEU A 371 13.10 6.12 17.58
C LEU A 371 13.60 7.37 18.32
N ALA A 372 13.51 7.40 19.65
CA ALA A 372 14.03 8.52 20.43
C ALA A 372 15.53 8.74 20.17
N GLU A 373 16.34 7.67 20.10
CA GLU A 373 17.75 7.76 19.73
C GLU A 373 17.97 8.38 18.34
N LYS A 374 17.12 8.06 17.36
CA LYS A 374 17.23 8.60 15.99
C LYS A 374 16.73 10.04 15.86
N LEU A 375 15.81 10.43 16.74
CA LEU A 375 15.12 11.71 16.70
C LEU A 375 15.69 12.75 17.68
N ALA A 376 16.58 12.36 18.61
CA ALA A 376 17.12 13.23 19.65
C ALA A 376 18.12 14.28 19.14
N ASP A 377 18.89 13.97 18.09
CA ASP A 377 19.90 14.88 17.53
C ASP A 377 19.29 15.95 16.58
N ARG A 378 17.97 16.14 16.63
CA ARG A 378 17.19 16.89 15.64
C ARG A 378 16.11 17.71 16.31
#